data_AF-A0A371JBN2-F1
#
_entry.id   AF-A0A371JBN2-F1
#
_cell.length_a   1.000
_cell.length_b   1.000
_cell.length_c   1.000
_cell.angle_alpha   90.00
_cell.angle_beta   90.00
_cell.angle_gamma   90.00
#
_symmetry.space_group_name_H-M   'P 1'
#
loop_
_entity.id
_entity.type
_entity.pdbx_description
1 polymer ?
#
loop_
_entity_poly.entity_id
_entity_poly.type
_entity_poly.pdbx_seq_one_letter_code
_entity_poly.pdbx_strand_id
1 'polypeptide(L)'
;MSNNNNEIEIARKKAFSIKGSSSGMKYIGYTEDKDGRVSIFYKDANGDYWFESYKRVDGKLITEEEHIFGRKLKPIWRKKKYY
;
A
#
# COMPACT_ATOMS: atom_id res chain seq x y z
N MET A 1 5.30 10.75 24.23
CA MET A 1 5.10 10.87 22.76
C MET A 1 6.48 11.00 22.13
N SER A 2 6.98 10.18 21.21
CA SER A 2 6.40 9.14 20.34
C SER A 2 7.51 8.13 19.99
N ASN A 3 7.39 6.88 20.43
CA ASN A 3 8.35 5.80 20.16
C ASN A 3 8.21 5.17 18.76
N ASN A 4 7.25 5.64 17.95
CA ASN A 4 6.90 5.04 16.67
C ASN A 4 7.94 5.30 15.57
N ASN A 5 8.76 6.35 15.69
CA ASN A 5 9.73 6.69 14.65
C ASN A 5 10.81 5.60 14.50
N ASN A 6 11.30 5.04 15.61
CA ASN A 6 12.30 3.98 15.58
C ASN A 6 11.72 2.66 15.01
N GLU A 7 10.46 2.34 15.34
CA GLU A 7 9.81 1.13 14.80
C GLU A 7 9.55 1.25 13.29
N ILE A 8 9.20 2.44 12.79
CA ILE A 8 9.07 2.72 11.35
C ILE A 8 10.43 2.64 10.64
N GLU A 9 11.53 3.11 11.25
CA GLU A 9 12.87 2.97 10.67
C GLU A 9 13.33 1.52 10.57
N ILE A 10 13.04 0.71 11.60
CA ILE A 10 13.30 -0.74 11.59
C ILE A 10 12.46 -1.41 10.51
N ALA A 11 11.17 -1.09 10.43
CA ALA A 11 10.29 -1.58 9.39
C ALA A 11 10.81 -1.18 8.00
N ARG A 12 11.26 0.06 7.79
CA ARG A 12 11.82 0.49 6.49
C ARG A 12 13.03 -0.35 6.04
N LYS A 13 13.83 -0.86 6.98
CA LYS A 13 15.01 -1.69 6.68
C LYS A 13 14.70 -3.18 6.54
N LYS A 14 13.70 -3.69 7.27
CA LYS A 14 13.40 -5.12 7.41
C LYS A 14 12.10 -5.56 6.78
N ALA A 15 11.19 -4.63 6.48
CA ALA A 15 9.86 -4.98 6.03
C ALA A 15 9.89 -5.57 4.63
N PHE A 16 9.07 -6.58 4.42
CA PHE A 16 8.85 -7.17 3.12
C PHE A 16 7.70 -6.46 2.41
N SER A 17 7.84 -6.28 1.09
CA SER A 17 6.78 -5.70 0.27
C SER A 17 5.65 -6.70 0.14
N ILE A 18 4.43 -6.35 0.56
CA ILE A 18 3.24 -7.17 0.30
C ILE A 18 2.53 -6.63 -0.95
N LYS A 19 2.24 -7.53 -1.89
CA LYS A 19 1.29 -7.29 -3.00
C LYS A 19 -0.06 -7.92 -2.68
N GLY A 20 -0.61 -7.64 -1.50
CA GLY A 20 -1.79 -8.35 -0.99
C GLY A 20 -2.47 -7.66 0.18
N SER A 21 -3.45 -8.32 0.78
CA SER A 21 -4.21 -7.75 1.89
C SER A 21 -3.40 -7.81 3.19
N SER A 22 -3.20 -6.66 3.82
CA SER A 22 -2.76 -6.51 5.20
C SER A 22 -3.83 -6.93 6.23
N SER A 23 -4.87 -7.66 5.81
CA SER A 23 -5.95 -8.14 6.68
C SER A 23 -5.38 -9.05 7.76
N GLY A 24 -5.47 -8.59 9.01
CA GLY A 24 -4.93 -9.28 10.18
C GLY A 24 -3.62 -8.70 10.72
N MET A 25 -3.00 -7.76 10.00
CA MET A 25 -1.76 -7.10 10.43
C MET A 25 -2.06 -5.82 11.22
N LYS A 26 -1.25 -5.53 12.23
CA LYS A 26 -1.33 -4.31 13.02
C LYS A 26 -0.67 -3.16 12.28
N TYR A 27 -1.41 -2.09 12.06
CA TYR A 27 -0.86 -0.84 11.53
C TYR A 27 0.17 -0.23 12.50
N ILE A 28 1.37 0.06 11.97
CA ILE A 28 2.47 0.70 12.72
C ILE A 28 2.51 2.20 12.43
N GLY A 29 2.41 2.55 11.14
CA GLY A 29 2.58 3.92 10.68
C GLY A 29 2.73 4.01 9.17
N TYR A 30 3.01 5.21 8.68
CA TYR A 30 3.27 5.46 7.26
C TYR A 30 4.33 6.54 7.09
N THR A 31 4.98 6.54 5.94
CA THR A 31 5.89 7.59 5.51
C THR A 31 5.47 8.07 4.13
N GLU A 32 5.38 9.39 3.95
CA GLU A 32 5.13 10.02 2.66
C GLU A 32 6.43 10.71 2.20
N ASP A 33 6.83 10.43 0.96
CA ASP A 33 7.98 11.04 0.31
C ASP A 33 7.54 12.27 -0.51
N LYS A 34 8.49 13.16 -0.84
CA LYS A 34 8.19 14.41 -1.58
C LYS A 34 7.66 14.15 -3.00
N ASP A 35 7.93 12.98 -3.56
CA ASP A 35 7.39 12.50 -4.85
C ASP A 35 5.91 12.08 -4.75
N GLY A 36 5.30 12.13 -3.57
CA GLY A 36 3.94 11.64 -3.32
C GLY A 36 3.87 10.12 -3.18
N ARG A 37 5.01 9.44 -2.97
CA ARG A 37 5.06 8.02 -2.66
C ARG A 37 4.74 7.80 -1.19
N VAL A 38 3.74 6.99 -0.89
CA VAL A 38 3.29 6.69 0.47
C VAL A 38 3.58 5.23 0.78
N SER A 39 4.45 4.99 1.75
CA SER A 39 4.75 3.65 2.27
C SER A 39 4.06 3.46 3.60
N ILE A 40 3.15 2.48 3.67
CA ILE A 40 2.43 2.12 4.88
C ILE A 40 3.06 0.87 5.48
N PHE A 41 3.36 0.89 6.78
CA PHE A 41 4.02 -0.19 7.50
C PHE A 41 3.07 -0.90 8.46
N TYR A 42 3.18 -2.22 8.48
CA TYR A 42 2.38 -3.12 9.29
C TYR A 42 3.26 -4.15 10.00
N LYS A 43 2.75 -4.69 11.11
CA LYS A 43 3.34 -5.76 11.88
C LYS A 43 2.40 -6.94 11.89
N ASP A 44 2.90 -8.11 11.52
CA ASP A 44 2.14 -9.34 11.67
C ASP A 44 2.18 -9.84 13.13
N ALA A 45 1.27 -10.76 13.48
CA ALA A 45 1.26 -11.40 14.79
C ALA A 45 2.57 -12.17 15.09
N ASN A 46 3.27 -12.63 14.04
CA ASN A 46 4.59 -13.27 14.15
C ASN A 46 5.74 -12.29 14.46
N GLY A 47 5.48 -10.98 14.43
CA GLY A 47 6.50 -9.94 14.64
C GLY A 47 7.25 -9.54 13.38
N ASP A 48 6.91 -10.12 12.23
CA ASP A 48 7.42 -9.72 10.92
C ASP A 48 6.87 -8.36 10.49
N TYR A 49 7.73 -7.58 9.83
CA TYR A 49 7.39 -6.28 9.29
C TYR A 49 6.97 -6.41 7.83
N TRP A 50 5.90 -5.73 7.48
CA TRP A 50 5.35 -5.71 6.13
C TRP A 50 5.11 -4.25 5.71
N PHE A 51 5.25 -3.96 4.43
CA PHE A 51 4.92 -2.65 3.92
C PHE A 51 4.19 -2.69 2.58
N GLU A 52 3.32 -1.71 2.38
CA GLU A 52 2.62 -1.46 1.13
C GLU A 52 3.06 -0.12 0.56
N SER A 53 3.29 -0.06 -0.74
CA SER A 53 3.71 1.16 -1.44
C SER A 53 2.61 1.67 -2.35
N TYR A 54 2.19 2.89 -2.08
CA TYR A 54 1.19 3.63 -2.84
C TYR A 54 1.83 4.87 -3.45
N LYS A 55 1.20 5.38 -4.51
CA LYS A 55 1.52 6.64 -5.13
C LYS A 55 0.30 7.53 -5.10
N ARG A 56 0.49 8.78 -4.69
CA ARG A 56 -0.56 9.78 -4.68
C ARG A 56 -0.63 10.45 -6.04
N VAL A 57 -1.68 10.18 -6.80
CA VAL A 57 -1.92 10.75 -8.12
C VAL A 57 -3.30 11.40 -8.11
N ASP A 58 -3.36 12.69 -8.44
CA ASP A 58 -4.64 13.44 -8.50
C ASP A 58 -5.41 13.39 -7.17
N GLY A 59 -4.70 13.46 -6.04
CA GLY A 59 -5.28 13.38 -4.69
C GLY A 59 -5.70 11.97 -4.25
N LYS A 60 -5.56 10.94 -5.09
CA LYS A 60 -5.91 9.54 -4.78
C LYS A 60 -4.67 8.69 -4.55
N LEU A 61 -4.72 7.80 -3.57
CA LEU A 61 -3.73 6.76 -3.35
C LEU A 61 -4.01 5.61 -4.32
N ILE A 62 -3.07 5.36 -5.23
CA ILE A 62 -3.10 4.23 -6.15
C ILE A 62 -1.89 3.33 -5.89
N THR A 63 -1.99 2.03 -6.13
CA THR A 63 -0.80 1.15 -6.02
C THR A 63 0.16 1.42 -7.17
N GLU A 64 1.43 1.05 -7.00
CA GLU A 64 2.43 1.16 -8.07
C GLU A 64 2.02 0.37 -9.33
N GLU A 65 1.33 -0.76 -9.15
CA GLU A 65 0.76 -1.52 -10.26
C GLU A 65 -0.36 -0.77 -10.97
N GLU A 66 -1.26 -0.10 -10.24
CA GLU A 66 -2.28 0.74 -10.88
C GLU A 66 -1.70 1.97 -11.59
N HIS A 67 -0.54 2.45 -11.13
CA HIS A 67 0.20 3.54 -11.76
C HIS A 67 0.90 3.08 -13.06
N ILE A 68 1.61 1.96 -13.03
CA ILE A 68 2.36 1.42 -14.18
C ILE A 68 1.43 0.81 -15.23
N PHE A 69 0.45 0.00 -14.80
CA PHE A 69 -0.46 -0.72 -15.70
C PHE A 69 -1.72 0.09 -16.03
N GLY A 70 -1.86 1.30 -15.47
CA GLY A 70 -2.91 2.24 -15.80
C GLY A 70 -4.30 1.69 -15.53
N ARG A 71 -4.73 1.72 -14.26
CA ARG A 71 -6.09 1.34 -13.82
C ARG A 71 -6.33 -0.16 -14.02
N LYS A 72 -6.75 -0.89 -12.98
CA LYS A 72 -7.40 -2.20 -13.10
C LYS A 72 -8.21 -2.21 -14.39
N LEU A 73 -7.85 -3.07 -15.36
CA LEU A 73 -8.64 -3.36 -16.56
C LEU A 73 -10.09 -3.36 -16.09
N LYS A 74 -10.84 -2.28 -16.39
CA LYS A 74 -12.26 -2.23 -16.03
C LYS A 74 -12.80 -3.54 -16.61
N PRO A 75 -13.41 -4.44 -15.82
CA PRO A 75 -14.11 -5.55 -16.43
C PRO A 75 -15.06 -4.89 -17.43
N ILE A 76 -14.84 -5.16 -18.71
CA ILE A 76 -15.72 -4.70 -19.76
C ILE A 76 -17.02 -5.44 -19.45
N TRP A 77 -17.88 -4.84 -18.63
CA TRP A 77 -19.27 -5.20 -18.54
C TRP A 77 -19.84 -4.79 -19.89
N ARG A 78 -19.62 -5.65 -20.88
CA ARG A 78 -20.27 -5.63 -22.17
C ARG A 78 -21.74 -5.86 -21.82
N LYS A 79 -22.49 -4.77 -21.68
CA LYS A 79 -23.96 -4.82 -21.63
C LYS A 79 -24.38 -5.60 -22.88
N LYS A 80 -24.67 -6.89 -22.72
CA LYS A 80 -25.46 -7.64 -23.70
C LYS A 80 -26.81 -6.95 -23.69
N LYS A 81 -27.01 -6.10 -24.70
CA LYS A 81 -28.31 -5.51 -25.01
C LYS A 81 -29.15 -6.67 -25.55
N TYR A 82 -30.14 -7.10 -24.77
CA TYR A 82 -31.16 -8.02 -25.24
C TYR A 82 -31.92 -7.35 -26.39
N TYR A 83 -32.06 -8.06 -27.51
CA TYR A 83 -33.05 -7.83 -28.55
C TYR A 83 -33.93 -9.08 -28.60
#